data_AF-A0A533V369-F1
#
_entry.id   AF-A0A533V369-F1
#
_cell.length_a   1.000
_cell.length_b   1.000
_cell.length_c   1.000
_cell.angle_alpha   90.00
_cell.angle_beta   90.00
_cell.angle_gamma   90.00
#
_symmetry.space_group_name_H-M   'P 1'
#
loop_
_entity.id
_entity.type
_entity.pdbx_description
1 polymer ?
#
loop_
_entity_poly.entity_id
_entity_poly.type
_entity_poly.pdbx_seq_one_letter_code
_entity_poly.pdbx_strand_id
1 'polypeptide(L)' 'MGRTIPSFRISSIIEERKWKPFRNSVDKGDKKMFDEMFSLARQYNSASYHCVRPYQNTTYFDVHHISSLQKIVSIV' A
#
# COMPACT_ATOMS: atom_id res chain seq x y z
N MET A 1 3.44 13.69 27.26
CA MET A 1 2.90 13.80 25.87
C MET A 1 2.48 12.41 25.42
N GLY A 2 1.19 12.24 25.10
CA GLY A 2 0.64 10.93 24.69
C GLY A 2 1.25 10.45 23.38
N ARG A 3 1.52 9.14 23.27
CA ARG A 3 2.00 8.53 22.03
C ARG A 3 0.89 8.60 20.98
N THR A 4 0.98 9.52 20.02
CA THR A 4 0.07 9.54 18.87
C THR A 4 0.34 8.30 18.03
N ILE A 5 -0.67 7.43 17.88
CA ILE A 5 -0.60 6.30 16.96
C ILE A 5 -0.71 6.87 15.54
N PRO A 6 0.32 6.67 14.68
CA PRO A 6 0.25 7.14 13.31
C PRO A 6 -0.85 6.39 12.53
N SER A 7 -1.48 7.07 11.57
CA SER A 7 -2.40 6.41 10.66
C SER A 7 -1.67 5.32 9.88
N PHE A 8 -2.37 4.25 9.49
CA PHE A 8 -1.77 3.12 8.76
C PHE A 8 -0.99 3.55 7.51
N ARG A 9 -1.40 4.65 6.84
CA ARG A 9 -0.66 5.29 5.73
C ARG A 9 0.70 5.87 6.14
N ILE A 10 0.77 6.51 7.31
CA ILE A 10 2.02 7.09 7.82
C ILE A 10 2.91 5.95 8.35
N SER A 11 2.31 4.99 9.04
CA SER A 11 3.00 3.80 9.56
C SER A 11 3.68 3.00 8.44
N SER A 12 3.02 2.77 7.31
CA SER A 12 3.60 2.02 6.19
C SER A 12 4.78 2.73 5.53
N ILE A 13 4.76 4.07 5.42
CA ILE A 13 5.90 4.85 4.92
C ILE A 13 7.08 4.78 5.89
N ILE A 14 6.81 4.85 7.19
CA ILE A 14 7.85 4.72 8.22
C ILE A 14 8.46 3.32 8.19
N GLU A 15 7.61 2.30 8.03
CA GLU A 15 8.05 0.92 7.92
C GLU A 15 8.94 0.71 6.70
N GLU A 16 8.50 1.08 5.50
CA GLU A 16 9.30 0.96 4.28
C GLU A 16 10.68 1.63 4.41
N ARG A 17 10.76 2.78 5.08
CA ARG A 17 12.05 3.45 5.38
C ARG A 17 12.95 2.61 6.27
N LYS A 18 12.41 1.91 7.27
CA LYS A 18 13.16 0.98 8.12
C LYS A 18 13.68 -0.22 7.36
N TRP A 19 12.97 -0.67 6.33
CA TRP A 19 13.37 -1.80 5.50
C TRP A 19 14.38 -1.45 4.40
N LYS A 20 14.76 -0.18 4.22
CA LYS A 20 15.79 0.24 3.24
C LYS A 20 17.12 -0.51 3.36
N PRO A 21 17.70 -0.74 4.55
CA PRO A 21 18.95 -1.50 4.67
C PRO A 21 18.79 -2.95 4.18
N PHE A 22 17.66 -3.59 4.51
CA PHE A 22 17.33 -4.93 4.04
C PHE A 22 17.19 -4.97 2.52
N ARG A 23 16.46 -4.02 1.93
CA ARG A 23 16.36 -3.89 0.47
C ARG A 23 17.73 -3.74 -0.20
N ASN A 24 18.67 -3.05 0.46
CA ASN A 24 20.01 -2.85 -0.09
C ASN A 24 20.85 -4.13 -0.08
N SER A 25 20.67 -5.01 0.93
CA SER A 25 21.37 -6.30 1.04
C SER A 25 20.79 -7.42 0.16
N VAL A 26 19.56 -7.28 -0.32
CA VAL A 26 18.92 -8.25 -1.23
C VAL A 26 19.60 -8.23 -2.61
N ASP A 27 19.59 -9.34 -3.34
CA ASP A 27 20.12 -9.40 -4.70
C ASP A 27 19.27 -8.58 -5.70
N LYS A 28 19.85 -8.18 -6.84
CA LYS A 28 19.14 -7.38 -7.85
C LYS A 28 17.86 -8.06 -8.37
N GLY A 29 17.84 -9.40 -8.47
CA GLY A 29 16.66 -10.14 -8.91
C GLY A 29 15.48 -9.99 -7.94
N ASP A 30 15.77 -10.11 -6.65
CA ASP A 30 14.75 -10.15 -5.59
C ASP A 30 14.32 -8.75 -5.13
N LYS A 31 15.13 -7.71 -5.41
CA LYS A 31 14.76 -6.31 -5.14
C LYS A 31 13.46 -5.90 -5.84
N LYS A 32 13.22 -6.42 -7.05
CA LYS A 32 12.00 -6.12 -7.79
C LYS A 32 10.76 -6.68 -7.08
N MET A 33 10.82 -7.93 -6.64
CA MET A 33 9.73 -8.57 -5.90
C MET A 33 9.47 -7.87 -4.56
N PHE A 34 10.55 -7.45 -3.89
CA PHE A 34 10.45 -6.63 -2.67
C PHE A 34 9.73 -5.29 -2.93
N ASP A 35 10.07 -4.59 -4.01
CA ASP A 35 9.42 -3.33 -4.38
C ASP A 35 7.95 -3.52 -4.77
N GLU A 36 7.63 -4.60 -5.48
CA GLU A 36 6.26 -4.98 -5.85
C GLU A 36 5.39 -5.26 -4.61
N MET A 37 5.94 -5.95 -3.60
CA MET A 37 5.25 -6.20 -2.34
C MET A 37 4.87 -4.90 -1.62
N PHE A 38 5.80 -3.94 -1.50
CA PHE A 38 5.52 -2.63 -0.88
C PHE A 38 4.57 -1.77 -1.73
N SER A 39 4.62 -1.89 -3.06
CA SER A 39 3.66 -1.25 -3.96
C SER A 39 2.23 -1.76 -3.72
N LEU A 40 2.05 -3.06 -3.58
CA LEU A 40 0.75 -3.66 -3.27
C LEU A 40 0.21 -3.18 -1.91
N ALA A 41 1.05 -3.18 -0.88
CA ALA A 41 0.67 -2.67 0.45
C ALA A 41 0.24 -1.20 0.41
N ARG A 42 0.91 -0.35 -0.38
CA ARG A 42 0.51 1.05 -0.58
C ARG A 42 -0.84 1.18 -1.28
N GLN A 43 -1.08 0.37 -2.32
CA GLN A 43 -2.34 0.35 -3.05
C GLN A 43 -3.52 -0.07 -2.16
N TYR A 44 -3.33 -1.09 -1.33
CA TYR A 44 -4.32 -1.54 -0.36
C TYR A 44 -4.63 -0.44 0.67
N ASN A 45 -3.59 0.16 1.25
CA ASN A 45 -3.75 1.29 2.19
C ASN A 45 -4.52 2.47 1.54
N SER A 46 -4.22 2.79 0.28
CA SER A 46 -4.94 3.83 -0.45
C SER A 46 -6.42 3.46 -0.57
N ALA A 47 -6.73 2.24 -1.04
CA ALA A 47 -8.09 1.76 -1.20
C ALA A 47 -8.87 1.79 0.13
N SER A 48 -8.31 1.28 1.23
CA SER A 48 -8.95 1.28 2.55
C SER A 48 -9.28 2.70 3.02
N TYR A 49 -8.42 3.67 2.75
CA TYR A 49 -8.68 5.08 3.09
C TYR A 49 -9.84 5.68 2.30
N HIS A 50 -9.97 5.29 1.02
CA HIS A 50 -11.06 5.73 0.17
C HIS A 50 -12.39 5.04 0.53
N CYS A 51 -12.37 3.77 0.96
CA CYS A 51 -13.57 3.07 1.44
C CYS A 51 -14.23 3.73 2.67
N VAL A 52 -13.45 4.38 3.54
CA VAL A 52 -13.96 5.01 4.78
C VAL A 52 -14.55 6.41 4.53
N ARG A 53 -14.35 7.00 3.34
CA ARG A 53 -14.93 8.30 3.01
C ARG A 53 -16.17 8.16 2.11
N PRO A 54 -17.39 8.22 2.66
CA PRO A 54 -18.58 8.19 1.84
C PRO A 54 -18.71 9.54 1.12
N TYR A 55 -18.50 9.48 -0.20
CA TYR A 55 -19.07 10.34 -1.24
C TYR A 55 -18.92 11.86 -1.10
N GLN A 56 -18.05 12.46 -1.92
CA GLN A 56 -18.38 13.72 -2.59
C GLN A 56 -17.95 13.78 -4.08
N ASN A 57 -16.97 13.00 -4.56
CA ASN A 57 -16.52 13.09 -5.98
C ASN A 57 -15.77 11.84 -6.57
N THR A 58 -15.92 10.61 -6.03
CA THR A 58 -14.99 9.48 -6.35
C THR A 58 -15.57 8.33 -7.18
N THR A 59 -16.64 8.51 -7.94
CA THR A 59 -17.26 7.40 -8.70
C THR A 59 -16.38 6.80 -9.81
N TYR A 60 -15.42 7.55 -10.38
CA TYR A 60 -14.58 7.05 -11.49
C TYR A 60 -13.29 6.34 -11.05
N PHE A 61 -12.65 6.79 -9.97
CA PHE A 61 -11.37 6.20 -9.51
C PHE A 61 -11.58 4.92 -8.68
N ASP A 62 -12.66 4.83 -7.91
CA ASP A 62 -12.90 3.68 -7.03
C ASP A 62 -13.27 2.41 -7.84
N VAL A 63 -14.01 2.52 -8.95
CA VAL A 63 -14.39 1.35 -9.78
C VAL A 63 -13.18 0.75 -10.52
N HIS A 64 -12.29 1.58 -11.05
CA HIS A 64 -11.05 1.11 -11.68
C HIS A 64 -10.10 0.48 -10.65
N HIS A 65 -9.99 1.05 -9.45
CA HIS A 65 -9.10 0.51 -8.42
C HIS A 65 -9.62 -0.80 -7.81
N ILE A 66 -10.93 -0.88 -7.52
CA ILE A 66 -11.55 -2.10 -6.96
C ILE A 66 -11.50 -3.25 -7.97
N SER A 67 -11.75 -3.00 -9.26
CA SER A 67 -11.65 -4.04 -10.30
C SER A 67 -10.20 -4.52 -10.53
N SER A 68 -9.22 -3.63 -10.31
CA SER A 68 -7.78 -3.99 -10.36
C SER A 68 -7.39 -4.87 -9.18
N LEU A 69 -7.90 -4.57 -7.98
CA LEU A 69 -7.67 -5.38 -6.77
C LEU A 69 -8.34 -6.76 -6.86
N GLN A 70 -9.54 -6.87 -7.41
CA GLN A 70 -10.20 -8.16 -7.65
C GLN A 70 -9.36 -9.07 -8.57
N LYS A 71 -8.76 -8.52 -9.62
CA LYS A 71 -7.87 -9.27 -10.53
C LYS A 71 -6.61 -9.78 -9.83
N ILE A 72 -6.05 -9.01 -8.90
CA ILE A 72 -4.85 -9.41 -8.13
C ILE A 72 -5.20 -10.49 -7.11
N VAL A 73 -6.36 -10.40 -6.43
CA VAL A 73 -6.83 -11.40 -5.47
C VAL A 73 -7.19 -12.72 -6.15
N SER A 74 -7.69 -12.71 -7.39
CA SER A 74 -8.00 -13.94 -8.15
C SER A 74 -6.77 -14.68 -8.72
N ILE A 75 -5.56 -14.12 -8.61
CA ILE A 75 -4.31 -14.76 -9.05
C ILE A 75 -3.61 -15.52 -7.89
N VAL A 76 -4.04 -15.29 -6.64
CA VAL A 76 -3.61 -16.01 -5.44
C VAL A 76 -4.61 -17.11 -5.13
#